data_AF-A0A3C1TFY3-F1
#
_entry.id   AF-A0A3C1TFY3-F1
#
_cell.length_a   1.000
_cell.length_b   1.000
_cell.length_c   1.000
_cell.angle_alpha   90.00
_cell.angle_beta   90.00
_cell.angle_gamma   90.00
#
_symmetry.space_group_name_H-M   'P 1'
#
loop_
_entity.id
_entity.type
_entity.pdbx_description
1 polymer ?
#
loop_
_entity_poly.entity_id
_entity_poly.type
_entity_poly.pdbx_seq_one_letter_code
_entity_poly.pdbx_strand_id
1 'polypeptide(L)'
;MLRNYLKIAFRNLWQNKVYSFVNLSGLTLGLTVVMLIMLYVKDDLSFDRMHAKGPQIFRLIQDRKDLQGNLSKMGNTGMPQGPAFVRELGDFEAYCR
;
A
#
# COMPACT_ATOMS: atom_id res chain seq x y z
N MET A 1 36.68 27.74 3.26
CA MET A 1 35.62 28.75 3.51
C MET A 1 34.36 28.17 4.16
N LEU A 2 33.81 27.04 3.67
CA LEU A 2 32.62 26.36 4.25
C LEU A 2 32.69 26.12 5.76
N ARG A 3 33.87 25.73 6.29
CA ARG A 3 34.11 25.57 7.74
C ARG A 3 33.82 26.84 8.55
N ASN A 4 34.09 28.03 7.99
CA ASN A 4 33.86 29.28 8.70
C ASN A 4 32.37 29.63 8.74
N TYR A 5 31.65 29.43 7.62
CA TYR A 5 30.19 29.60 7.57
C TYR A 5 29.48 28.64 8.53
N LEU A 6 29.88 27.36 8.56
CA LEU A 6 29.33 26.39 9.52
C LEU A 6 29.60 26.78 10.97
N LYS A 7 30.82 27.28 11.28
CA LYS A 7 31.17 27.75 12.62
C LYS A 7 30.35 28.96 13.05
N ILE A 8 30.10 29.90 12.13
CA ILE A 8 29.29 31.10 12.38
C ILE A 8 27.82 30.70 12.57
N ALA A 9 27.29 29.80 11.73
CA ALA A 9 25.92 29.31 11.84
C ALA A 9 25.69 28.60 13.19
N PHE A 10 26.56 27.68 13.60
CA PHE A 10 26.47 27.00 14.90
C PHE A 10 26.53 27.97 16.08
N ARG A 11 27.40 28.98 16.02
CA ARG A 11 27.48 29.99 17.08
C ARG A 11 26.20 30.81 17.17
N ASN A 12 25.59 31.16 16.03
CA ASN A 12 24.34 31.91 15.98
C ASN A 12 23.15 31.08 16.49
N LEU A 13 23.08 29.79 16.13
CA LEU A 13 22.09 28.85 16.71
C LEU A 13 22.22 28.71 18.23
N TRP A 14 23.45 28.66 18.76
CA TRP A 14 23.68 28.55 20.20
C TRP A 14 23.41 29.86 20.96
N GLN A 15 23.56 31.01 20.31
CA GLN A 15 23.26 32.31 20.92
C GLN A 15 21.75 32.57 20.98
N ASN A 16 20.99 32.12 19.97
CA ASN A 16 19.54 32.32 19.86
C ASN A 16 18.74 31.03 20.12
N LYS A 17 19.05 30.32 21.22
CA LYS A 17 18.57 28.95 21.50
C LYS A 17 17.06 28.79 21.42
N VAL A 18 16.29 29.70 22.02
CA VAL A 18 14.81 29.61 22.06
C VAL A 18 14.22 29.76 20.67
N TYR A 19 14.64 30.78 19.92
CA TYR A 19 14.17 31.04 18.57
C TYR A 19 14.54 29.90 17.62
N SER A 20 15.80 29.46 17.65
CA SER A 20 16.27 28.33 16.84
C SER A 20 15.55 27.03 17.21
N PHE A 21 15.25 26.79 18.49
CA PHE A 21 14.54 25.59 18.95
C PHE A 21 13.10 25.55 18.44
N VAL A 22 12.35 26.64 18.55
CA VAL A 22 10.96 26.71 18.07
C VAL A 22 10.92 26.51 16.56
N ASN A 23 11.80 27.18 15.81
CA ASN A 23 11.79 27.10 14.36
C ASN A 23 12.24 25.73 13.85
N LEU A 24 13.27 25.14 14.47
CA LEU A 24 13.77 23.82 14.10
C LEU A 24 12.80 22.70 14.48
N SER A 25 12.17 22.79 15.66
CA SER A 25 11.19 21.79 16.11
C SER A 25 9.94 21.82 15.24
N GLY A 26 9.40 23.00 14.92
CA GLY A 26 8.25 23.14 14.01
C GLY A 26 8.54 22.58 12.61
N LEU A 27 9.70 22.91 12.05
CA LEU A 27 10.12 22.39 10.75
C LEU A 27 10.27 20.85 10.78
N THR A 28 10.95 20.33 11.81
CA THR A 28 11.20 18.88 11.94
C THR A 28 9.89 18.12 12.14
N LEU A 29 8.98 18.62 12.97
CA LEU A 29 7.67 18.02 13.18
C LEU A 29 6.84 18.00 11.90
N GLY A 30 6.76 19.11 11.16
CA GLY A 30 6.04 19.15 9.89
C GLY A 30 6.58 18.15 8.88
N LEU A 31 7.90 18.07 8.75
CA LEU A 31 8.57 17.15 7.83
C LEU A 31 8.38 15.69 8.25
N THR A 32 8.42 15.40 9.55
CA THR A 32 8.16 14.08 10.11
C THR A 32 6.73 13.63 9.83
N VAL A 33 5.74 14.50 10.06
CA VAL A 33 4.32 14.18 9.81
C VAL A 33 4.09 13.87 8.33
N VAL A 34 4.64 14.68 7.42
CA VAL A 34 4.52 14.43 5.97
C VAL A 34 5.18 13.10 5.57
N MET A 35 6.36 12.79 6.12
CA MET A 35 7.02 11.50 5.88
C MET A 35 6.18 10.30 6.36
N LEU A 36 5.59 10.40 7.56
CA LEU A 36 4.74 9.33 8.09
C LEU A 36 3.50 9.10 7.23
N ILE A 37 2.84 10.17 6.77
CA ILE A 37 1.70 10.07 5.84
C ILE A 37 2.13 9.42 4.52
N MET A 38 3.26 9.84 3.95
CA MET A 38 3.79 9.22 2.73
C MET A 38 4.05 7.73 2.90
N LEU A 39 4.63 7.34 4.04
CA LEU A 39 4.94 5.95 4.33
C LEU A 39 3.67 5.11 4.48
N TYR A 40 2.65 5.65 5.15
CA TYR A 40 1.34 5.04 5.25
C TYR A 40 0.67 4.86 3.89
N VAL A 41 0.63 5.91 3.06
CA VAL A 41 0.04 5.82 1.71
C VAL A 41 0.80 4.82 0.83
N LYS A 42 2.12 4.77 0.95
CA LYS A 42 2.94 3.80 0.23
C LYS A 42 2.61 2.36 0.63
N ASP A 43 2.40 2.13 1.92
CA ASP A 43 2.03 0.81 2.46
C ASP A 43 0.64 0.40 1.94
N ASP A 44 -0.34 1.29 2.03
CA ASP A 44 -1.72 1.07 1.58
C ASP A 44 -1.80 0.75 0.07
N LEU A 45 -1.06 1.49 -0.76
CA LEU A 45 -0.95 1.23 -2.20
C LEU A 45 -0.15 -0.02 -2.56
N SER A 46 0.65 -0.55 -1.63
CA SER A 46 1.44 -1.76 -1.81
C SER A 46 0.69 -3.03 -1.41
N PHE A 47 -0.43 -2.91 -0.69
CA PHE A 47 -1.18 -4.04 -0.12
C PHE A 47 -1.56 -5.11 -1.17
N ASP A 48 -1.82 -4.70 -2.42
CA ASP A 48 -2.27 -5.60 -3.50
C ASP A 48 -1.21 -5.83 -4.60
N ARG A 49 0.02 -5.34 -4.40
CA ARG A 49 1.12 -5.45 -5.37
C ARG A 49 2.12 -6.55 -5.05
N MET A 50 1.84 -7.39 -4.05
CA MET A 50 2.74 -8.48 -3.65
C MET A 50 2.83 -9.60 -4.69
N HIS A 51 1.84 -9.72 -5.56
CA HIS A 51 1.82 -10.73 -6.61
C HIS A 51 2.37 -10.20 -7.93
N ALA A 52 3.45 -10.81 -8.43
CA ALA A 52 4.06 -10.45 -9.71
C ALA A 52 3.10 -10.53 -10.91
N LYS A 53 2.09 -11.42 -10.83
CA LYS A 53 1.00 -11.55 -11.81
C LYS A 53 -0.33 -10.99 -11.32
N GLY A 54 -0.35 -10.06 -10.35
CA GLY A 54 -1.57 -9.50 -9.74
C GLY A 54 -2.71 -9.18 -10.72
N PRO A 55 -2.46 -8.48 -11.84
CA PRO A 55 -3.48 -8.19 -12.86
C PRO A 55 -4.11 -9.41 -13.55
N GLN A 56 -3.49 -10.59 -13.44
CA GLN A 56 -3.92 -11.85 -14.04
C GLN A 56 -4.50 -12.82 -13.00
N ILE A 57 -4.59 -12.41 -11.73
CA ILE A 57 -5.20 -13.21 -10.67
C ILE A 57 -6.67 -12.87 -10.59
N PHE A 58 -7.53 -13.86 -10.88
CA PHE A 58 -8.98 -13.71 -10.82
C PHE A 58 -9.57 -14.64 -9.76
N ARG A 59 -10.60 -14.15 -9.07
CA ARG A 59 -11.39 -14.96 -8.12
C ARG A 59 -12.65 -15.48 -8.80
N LEU A 60 -12.85 -16.78 -8.77
CA LEU A 60 -14.09 -17.40 -9.22
C LEU A 60 -15.24 -17.08 -8.24
N ILE A 61 -16.32 -16.51 -8.76
CA ILE A 61 -17.55 -16.18 -8.02
C ILE A 61 -18.69 -16.97 -8.63
N GLN A 62 -19.51 -17.62 -7.80
CA GLN A 62 -20.71 -18.31 -8.25
C GLN A 62 -21.94 -17.46 -8.02
N ASP A 63 -22.75 -17.29 -9.06
CA ASP A 63 -24.09 -16.70 -8.94
C ASP A 63 -25.08 -17.85 -8.72
N ARG A 64 -25.54 -18.03 -7.48
CA ARG A 64 -26.58 -19.00 -7.13
C ARG A 64 -27.94 -18.34 -7.24
N LYS A 65 -28.81 -18.87 -8.08
CA LYS A 65 -30.22 -18.45 -8.15
C LYS A 65 -31.04 -19.33 -7.22
N ASP A 66 -31.77 -18.72 -6.31
CA ASP A 66 -32.74 -19.43 -5.46
C ASP A 66 -34.03 -19.76 -6.23
N LEU A 67 -34.85 -20.67 -5.70
CA LEU A 67 -36.14 -21.09 -6.27
C LEU A 67 -37.11 -19.91 -6.51
N GLN A 68 -36.95 -18.82 -5.75
CA GLN A 68 -37.72 -17.58 -5.89
C GLN A 68 -37.11 -16.55 -6.86
N GLY A 69 -36.01 -16.91 -7.53
CA GLY A 69 -35.38 -16.06 -8.54
C GLY A 69 -34.37 -15.04 -8.03
N ASN A 70 -34.14 -14.98 -6.71
CA ASN A 70 -33.11 -14.13 -6.10
C ASN A 70 -31.70 -14.63 -6.44
N LEU A 71 -30.82 -13.71 -6.81
CA LEU A 71 -29.41 -14.00 -7.10
C LEU A 71 -28.57 -13.77 -5.86
N SER A 72 -27.83 -14.80 -5.43
CA SER A 72 -26.84 -14.72 -4.36
C SER A 72 -25.45 -14.95 -4.93
N LYS A 73 -24.55 -13.98 -4.73
CA LYS A 73 -23.14 -14.10 -5.12
C LYS A 73 -22.37 -14.78 -4.00
N MET A 74 -21.73 -15.91 -4.33
CA MET A 74 -20.95 -16.69 -3.37
C MET A 74 -19.49 -16.75 -3.84
N GLY A 75 -18.57 -16.37 -2.94
CA GLY A 75 -17.13 -16.33 -3.21
C GLY A 75 -16.41 -17.66 -2.96
N ASN A 76 -17.14 -18.74 -2.70
CA ASN A 76 -16.65 -20.10 -2.56
C ASN A 76 -17.15 -20.94 -3.74
N THR A 77 -16.23 -21.61 -4.41
CA THR A 77 -16.54 -22.55 -5.49
C THR A 77 -16.35 -23.99 -5.00
N GLY A 78 -16.94 -24.98 -5.67
CA GLY A 78 -16.65 -26.38 -5.35
C GLY A 78 -15.21 -26.79 -5.71
N MET A 79 -14.81 -28.00 -5.31
CA MET A 79 -13.50 -28.56 -5.62
C MET A 79 -13.23 -28.80 -7.13
N PRO A 80 -14.19 -29.27 -7.96
CA PRO A 80 -13.90 -29.58 -9.36
C PRO A 80 -13.81 -28.35 -10.29
N GLN A 81 -14.34 -27.20 -9.89
CA GLN A 81 -14.43 -26.01 -10.76
C GLN A 81 -13.06 -25.45 -11.12
N GLY A 82 -12.14 -25.31 -10.16
CA GLY A 82 -10.78 -24.83 -10.43
C GLY A 82 -10.03 -25.64 -11.50
N PRO A 83 -9.87 -26.97 -11.34
CA PRO A 83 -9.20 -27.79 -12.34
C PRO A 83 -9.98 -27.94 -13.66
N ALA A 84 -11.32 -27.86 -13.65
CA ALA A 84 -12.11 -27.89 -14.89
C ALA A 84 -11.84 -26.65 -15.76
N PHE A 85 -11.79 -25.46 -15.17
CA PHE A 85 -11.53 -24.22 -15.91
C PHE A 85 -10.15 -24.23 -16.59
N VAL A 86 -9.11 -24.72 -15.90
CA VAL A 86 -7.76 -24.87 -16.47
C VAL A 86 -7.74 -25.87 -17.63
N ARG A 87 -8.52 -26.96 -17.55
CA ARG A 87 -8.55 -28.00 -18.59
C ARG A 87 -9.39 -27.62 -19.80
N GLU A 88 -10.51 -26.95 -19.60
CA GLU A 88 -11.54 -26.74 -20.64
C GLU A 88 -11.47 -25.37 -21.30
N LEU A 89 -11.10 -24.30 -20.58
CA LEU A 89 -11.12 -22.95 -21.14
C LEU A 89 -9.80 -22.51 -21.79
N GLY A 90 -8.68 -23.21 -21.58
CA GLY A 90 -7.38 -22.93 -22.23
C GLY A 90 -6.70 -21.60 -21.86
N ASP A 91 -7.46 -20.62 -21.37
CA ASP A 91 -7.00 -19.27 -21.00
C ASP A 91 -6.40 -19.18 -19.59
N PHE A 92 -6.53 -20.23 -18.77
CA PHE A 92 -6.08 -20.25 -17.38
C PHE A 92 -4.83 -21.13 -17.21
N GLU A 93 -3.69 -20.53 -16.85
CA GLU A 93 -2.42 -21.26 -16.67
C GLU A 93 -2.36 -22.08 -15.38
N ALA A 94 -2.96 -21.60 -14.28
CA ALA A 94 -2.85 -22.21 -12.96
C ALA A 94 -4.07 -21.91 -12.09
N TYR A 95 -4.36 -22.80 -11.14
CA TYR A 95 -5.39 -22.57 -10.12
C TYR A 95 -4.80 -22.70 -8.71
N CYS A 96 -5.37 -21.97 -7.76
CA CYS A 96 -5.09 -22.08 -6.33
C CYS A 96 -6.41 -21.98 -5.56
N ARG A 97 -6.49 -22.56 -4.35
CA ARG A 97 -7.68 -22.54 -3.49
C ARG A 97 -7.28 -22.21 -2.06
#